data_AF-A0A930A3M8-F1
#
_entry.id   AF-A0A930A3M8-F1
#
_cell.length_a   1.000
_cell.length_b   1.000
_cell.length_c   1.000
_cell.angle_alpha   90.00
_cell.angle_beta   90.00
_cell.angle_gamma   90.00
#
_symmetry.space_group_name_H-M   'P 1'
#
loop_
_entity.id
_entity.type
_entity.pdbx_description
1 polymer ?
#
loop_
_entity_poly.entity_id
_entity_poly.type
_entity_poly.pdbx_seq_one_letter_code
_entity_poly.pdbx_strand_id
1 'polypeptide(L)'
;MISSHFHRPFLFTVRKNYILGMIFYYYLSDRTEKYMANLLKDDNISYNDAWKDEEYKEAVIEESLRDLGFVIEPQFLFCNLVTMVENRAFDIEFLQKAINSLMESTIGNESQQDFEGLFSDMQLDSTKLGHTVKDRSVVMSKIIASLDEINFSVEDTKIDVLGNAYEYLIGQFAATAGKKAGEFYTPSGP
;
A
#
# COMPACT_ATOMS: atom_id res chain seq x y z
N MET A 1 31.37 6.68 -34.80
CA MET A 1 31.38 6.34 -33.36
C MET A 1 30.70 7.49 -32.61
N ILE A 2 29.36 7.52 -32.58
CA ILE A 2 28.59 8.55 -31.85
C ILE A 2 27.36 7.88 -31.22
N SER A 3 27.22 8.16 -29.92
CA SER A 3 26.03 8.07 -29.06
C SER A 3 25.56 6.70 -28.57
N SER A 4 25.99 6.39 -27.34
CA SER A 4 25.33 5.45 -26.43
C SER A 4 25.07 6.11 -25.07
N HIS A 5 24.38 7.26 -25.05
CA HIS A 5 24.18 8.03 -23.79
C HIS A 5 22.74 8.55 -23.60
N PHE A 6 21.72 7.73 -23.89
CA PHE A 6 20.32 8.11 -23.60
C PHE A 6 19.40 6.92 -23.23
N HIS A 7 19.84 6.02 -22.34
CA HIS A 7 18.98 4.92 -21.84
C HIS A 7 18.87 4.78 -20.32
N ARG A 8 19.61 5.58 -19.54
CA ARG A 8 19.61 5.50 -18.06
C ARG A 8 18.50 6.29 -17.33
N PRO A 9 17.97 7.44 -17.81
CA PRO A 9 16.95 8.20 -17.05
C PRO A 9 15.56 7.52 -17.02
N PHE A 10 15.21 6.78 -18.08
CA PHE A 10 13.86 6.23 -18.26
C PHE A 10 13.59 4.99 -17.39
N LEU A 11 14.59 4.10 -17.26
CA LEU A 11 14.52 2.92 -16.36
C LEU A 11 14.48 3.29 -14.86
N PHE A 12 14.94 4.48 -14.49
CA PHE A 12 14.87 4.97 -13.12
C PHE A 12 13.44 5.44 -12.78
N THR A 13 12.79 6.13 -13.72
CA THR A 13 11.42 6.65 -13.54
C THR A 13 10.38 5.53 -13.46
N VAL A 14 10.50 4.51 -14.31
CA VAL A 14 9.59 3.35 -14.31
C VAL A 14 9.66 2.60 -12.96
N ARG A 15 10.87 2.34 -12.44
CA ARG A 15 11.04 1.66 -11.15
C ARG A 15 10.59 2.49 -9.95
N LYS A 16 10.64 3.82 -10.06
CA LYS A 16 10.20 4.73 -9.01
C LYS A 16 8.71 4.55 -8.67
N ASN A 17 7.85 4.39 -9.67
CA ASN A 17 6.41 4.24 -9.44
C ASN A 17 6.07 2.94 -8.70
N TYR A 18 6.72 1.82 -9.06
CA TYR A 18 6.56 0.56 -8.34
C TYR A 18 7.09 0.64 -6.90
N ILE A 19 8.24 1.28 -6.69
CA ILE A 19 8.79 1.47 -5.35
C ILE A 19 7.86 2.34 -4.50
N LEU A 20 7.40 3.48 -5.03
CA LEU A 20 6.53 4.40 -4.31
C LEU A 20 5.22 3.73 -3.90
N GLY A 21 4.57 3.02 -4.83
CA GLY A 21 3.33 2.33 -4.51
C GLY A 21 3.54 1.15 -3.57
N MET A 22 4.68 0.44 -3.64
CA MET A 22 5.00 -0.60 -2.64
C MET A 22 5.31 -0.03 -1.25
N ILE A 23 5.93 1.16 -1.16
CA ILE A 23 6.10 1.87 0.12
C ILE A 23 4.73 2.24 0.69
N PHE A 24 3.82 2.72 -0.17
CA PHE A 24 2.47 3.05 0.27
C PHE A 24 1.71 1.80 0.75
N TYR A 25 1.79 0.71 -0.02
CA TYR A 25 1.21 -0.58 0.37
C TYR A 25 1.77 -1.10 1.70
N TYR A 26 3.09 -1.01 1.90
CA TYR A 26 3.74 -1.34 3.17
C TYR A 26 3.15 -0.52 4.31
N TYR A 27 3.02 0.79 4.15
CA TYR A 27 2.47 1.67 5.18
C TYR A 27 1.02 1.30 5.56
N LEU A 28 0.17 1.03 4.57
CA LEU A 28 -1.20 0.59 4.83
C LEU A 28 -1.23 -0.74 5.57
N SER A 29 -0.41 -1.72 5.13
CA SER A 29 -0.30 -3.02 5.78
C SER A 29 0.16 -2.91 7.23
N ASP A 30 1.22 -2.15 7.49
CA ASP A 30 1.75 -1.94 8.84
C ASP A 30 0.72 -1.26 9.75
N ARG A 31 -0.04 -0.28 9.22
CA ARG A 31 -1.15 0.33 9.94
C ARG A 31 -2.25 -0.69 10.25
N THR A 32 -2.62 -1.55 9.30
CA THR A 32 -3.59 -2.64 9.54
C THR A 32 -3.09 -3.61 10.60
N GLU A 33 -1.83 -4.05 10.55
CA GLU A 33 -1.26 -4.98 11.53
C GLU A 33 -1.29 -4.39 12.95
N LYS A 34 -0.85 -3.14 13.11
CA LYS A 34 -0.88 -2.43 14.41
C LYS A 34 -2.30 -2.22 14.91
N TYR A 35 -3.23 -1.88 14.02
CA TYR A 35 -4.64 -1.70 14.38
C TYR A 35 -5.26 -3.01 14.87
N MET A 36 -5.10 -4.09 14.09
CA MET A 36 -5.65 -5.41 14.43
C MET A 36 -5.03 -6.00 15.70
N ALA A 37 -3.73 -5.81 15.90
CA ALA A 37 -3.05 -6.26 17.12
C ALA A 37 -3.60 -5.57 18.39
N ASN A 38 -4.06 -4.31 18.27
CA ASN A 38 -4.71 -3.61 19.37
C ASN A 38 -6.19 -3.98 19.52
N LEU A 39 -6.93 -4.07 18.42
CA LEU A 39 -8.35 -4.39 18.40
C LEU A 39 -8.63 -5.78 19.00
N LEU A 40 -7.84 -6.78 18.61
CA LEU A 40 -8.03 -8.19 18.98
C LEU A 40 -7.26 -8.60 20.25
N LYS A 41 -6.64 -7.63 20.93
CA LYS A 41 -5.73 -7.88 22.06
C LYS A 41 -6.42 -8.58 23.23
N ASP A 42 -7.62 -8.11 23.57
CA ASP A 42 -8.35 -8.59 24.75
C ASP A 42 -8.94 -9.99 24.52
N ASP A 43 -9.27 -10.33 23.27
CA ASP A 43 -9.75 -11.65 22.87
C ASP A 43 -8.62 -12.66 22.66
N ASN A 44 -7.36 -12.18 22.65
CA ASN A 44 -6.15 -12.98 22.45
C ASN A 44 -6.22 -13.86 21.18
N ILE A 45 -6.78 -13.30 20.11
CA ILE A 45 -6.94 -13.94 18.81
C ILE A 45 -6.07 -13.24 17.76
N SER A 46 -5.49 -14.01 16.83
CA SER A 46 -4.73 -13.43 15.73
C SER A 46 -5.67 -12.90 14.65
N TYR A 47 -5.24 -11.90 13.86
CA TYR A 47 -6.04 -11.41 12.74
C TYR A 47 -6.37 -12.51 11.72
N ASN A 48 -5.45 -13.46 11.51
CA ASN A 48 -5.70 -14.64 10.67
C ASN A 48 -6.81 -15.54 11.18
N ASP A 49 -6.95 -15.68 12.50
CA ASP A 49 -7.97 -16.54 13.10
C ASP A 49 -9.32 -15.80 13.19
N ALA A 50 -9.28 -14.50 13.51
CA ALA A 50 -10.45 -13.62 13.41
C ALA A 50 -11.06 -13.64 11.99
N TRP A 51 -10.23 -13.69 10.95
CA TRP A 51 -10.70 -13.73 9.56
C TRP A 51 -11.34 -15.06 9.13
N LYS A 52 -11.12 -16.16 9.88
CA LYS A 52 -11.72 -17.47 9.61
C LYS A 52 -13.06 -17.67 10.29
N ASP A 53 -13.32 -16.89 11.34
CA ASP A 53 -14.58 -16.90 12.08
C ASP A 53 -15.51 -15.81 11.50
N GLU A 54 -16.78 -16.16 11.25
CA GLU A 54 -17.71 -15.26 10.55
C GLU A 54 -18.05 -14.02 11.38
N GLU A 55 -18.23 -14.17 12.70
CA GLU A 55 -18.57 -13.07 13.61
C GLU A 55 -17.38 -12.11 13.77
N TYR A 56 -16.19 -12.65 14.02
CA TYR A 56 -14.99 -11.82 14.11
C TYR A 56 -14.65 -11.17 12.77
N LYS A 57 -14.84 -11.86 11.65
CA LYS A 57 -14.55 -11.31 10.32
C LYS A 57 -15.42 -10.10 10.02
N GLU A 58 -16.72 -10.16 10.32
CA GLU A 58 -17.62 -9.02 10.14
C GLU A 58 -17.18 -7.83 10.99
N ALA A 59 -16.86 -8.07 12.27
CA ALA A 59 -16.41 -7.03 13.19
C ALA A 59 -15.11 -6.35 12.74
N VAL A 60 -14.07 -7.13 12.37
CA VAL A 60 -12.80 -6.54 11.94
C VAL A 60 -12.91 -5.79 10.62
N ILE A 61 -13.82 -6.20 9.71
CA ILE A 61 -14.12 -5.46 8.48
C ILE A 61 -14.79 -4.13 8.81
N GLU A 62 -15.81 -4.13 9.66
CA GLU A 62 -16.52 -2.90 10.05
C GLU A 62 -15.56 -1.90 10.71
N GLU A 63 -14.78 -2.35 11.69
CA GLU A 63 -13.82 -1.51 12.41
C GLU A 63 -12.69 -1.01 11.49
N SER A 64 -12.23 -1.83 10.55
CA SER A 64 -11.27 -1.39 9.51
C SER A 64 -11.82 -0.28 8.64
N LEU A 65 -13.04 -0.44 8.12
CA LEU A 65 -13.65 0.57 7.25
C LEU A 65 -13.91 1.87 8.00
N ARG A 66 -14.29 1.78 9.28
CA ARG A 66 -14.54 2.93 10.14
C ARG A 66 -13.27 3.71 10.47
N ASP A 67 -12.22 3.04 10.92
CA ASP A 67 -11.04 3.70 11.51
C ASP A 67 -9.83 3.79 10.57
N LEU A 68 -9.73 2.89 9.60
CA LEU A 68 -8.67 2.88 8.59
C LEU A 68 -9.17 3.40 7.24
N GLY A 69 -10.45 3.20 6.93
CA GLY A 69 -11.05 3.54 5.63
C GLY A 69 -10.80 2.49 4.55
N PHE A 70 -10.19 1.36 4.86
CA PHE A 70 -9.87 0.32 3.88
C PHE A 70 -9.67 -1.02 4.59
N VAL A 71 -9.68 -2.10 3.82
CA VAL A 71 -9.40 -3.45 4.31
C VAL A 71 -8.22 -4.04 3.56
N ILE A 72 -7.25 -4.56 4.31
CA ILE A 72 -6.24 -5.49 3.79
C ILE A 72 -6.50 -6.83 4.49
N GLU A 73 -6.86 -7.85 3.72
CA GLU A 73 -7.04 -9.20 4.27
C GLU A 73 -5.73 -9.71 4.88
N PRO A 74 -5.77 -10.57 5.90
CA PRO A 74 -4.57 -11.08 6.53
C PRO A 74 -3.56 -11.66 5.52
N GLN A 75 -4.03 -12.45 4.55
CA GLN A 75 -3.18 -13.05 3.51
C GLN A 75 -2.47 -12.03 2.61
N PHE A 76 -3.00 -10.81 2.51
CA PHE A 76 -2.46 -9.73 1.69
C PHE A 76 -1.54 -8.80 2.46
N LEU A 77 -1.37 -8.97 3.77
CA LEU A 77 -0.41 -8.19 4.54
C LEU A 77 1.01 -8.29 3.94
N PHE A 78 1.76 -7.20 4.02
CA PHE A 78 3.11 -7.09 3.50
C PHE A 78 4.04 -8.14 4.10
N CYS A 79 3.91 -8.46 5.39
CA CYS A 79 4.66 -9.53 6.05
C CYS A 79 4.46 -10.91 5.37
N ASN A 80 3.25 -11.18 4.86
CA ASN A 80 2.96 -12.39 4.10
C ASN A 80 3.54 -12.34 2.69
N LEU A 81 3.58 -11.16 2.05
CA LEU A 81 4.31 -11.00 0.79
C LEU A 81 5.81 -11.25 0.96
N VAL A 82 6.42 -10.77 2.05
CA VAL A 82 7.83 -11.05 2.40
C VAL A 82 8.03 -12.55 2.57
N THR A 83 7.18 -13.21 3.36
CA THR A 83 7.25 -14.66 3.57
C THR A 83 7.12 -15.44 2.25
N MET A 84 6.28 -14.99 1.31
CA MET A 84 6.19 -15.60 -0.03
C MET A 84 7.48 -15.40 -0.84
N VAL A 85 8.11 -14.23 -0.75
CA VAL A 85 9.40 -13.95 -1.43
C VAL A 85 10.51 -14.84 -0.88
N GLU A 86 10.63 -14.96 0.44
CA GLU A 86 11.63 -15.80 1.11
C GLU A 86 11.49 -17.28 0.71
N ASN A 87 10.25 -17.76 0.65
CA ASN A 87 9.92 -19.13 0.25
C ASN A 87 9.91 -19.36 -1.27
N ARG A 88 10.27 -18.35 -2.08
CA ARG A 88 10.26 -18.39 -3.55
C ARG A 88 8.89 -18.76 -4.15
N ALA A 89 7.82 -18.43 -3.43
CA ALA A 89 6.43 -18.68 -3.79
C ALA A 89 5.71 -17.40 -4.26
N PHE A 90 6.37 -16.24 -4.21
CA PHE A 90 5.78 -14.96 -4.63
C PHE A 90 5.38 -14.96 -6.11
N ASP A 91 4.17 -14.46 -6.36
CA ASP A 91 3.61 -14.22 -7.68
C ASP A 91 3.08 -12.79 -7.78
N ILE A 92 3.43 -12.09 -8.86
CA ILE A 92 2.94 -10.75 -9.12
C ILE A 92 1.42 -10.71 -9.33
N GLU A 93 0.81 -11.80 -9.80
CA GLU A 93 -0.65 -11.88 -9.90
C GLU A 93 -1.31 -11.90 -8.51
N PHE A 94 -0.64 -12.45 -7.50
CA PHE A 94 -1.09 -12.38 -6.11
C PHE A 94 -1.05 -10.93 -5.59
N LEU A 95 0.04 -10.19 -5.88
CA LEU A 95 0.12 -8.78 -5.54
C LEU A 95 -0.96 -7.94 -6.26
N GLN A 96 -1.25 -8.21 -7.54
CA GLN A 96 -2.32 -7.53 -8.25
C GLN A 96 -3.68 -7.76 -7.59
N LYS A 97 -3.97 -9.01 -7.16
CA LYS A 97 -5.19 -9.34 -6.41
C LYS A 97 -5.26 -8.58 -5.09
N ALA A 98 -4.13 -8.49 -4.37
CA ALA A 98 -4.04 -7.75 -3.11
C ALA A 98 -4.36 -6.27 -3.29
N ILE A 99 -3.78 -5.61 -4.30
CA ILE A 99 -4.06 -4.21 -4.63
C ILE A 99 -5.52 -4.02 -5.03
N ASN A 100 -6.07 -4.91 -5.85
CA ASN A 100 -7.48 -4.82 -6.27
C ASN A 100 -8.44 -4.99 -5.08
N SER A 101 -8.20 -5.97 -4.21
CA SER A 101 -8.99 -6.19 -2.99
C SER A 101 -8.97 -4.96 -2.07
N LEU A 102 -7.80 -4.37 -1.86
CA LEU A 102 -7.66 -3.11 -1.12
C LEU A 102 -8.48 -1.99 -1.76
N MET A 103 -8.34 -1.77 -3.07
CA MET A 103 -9.07 -0.72 -3.79
C MET A 103 -10.59 -0.93 -3.74
N GLU A 104 -11.04 -2.16 -3.96
CA GLU A 104 -12.46 -2.53 -3.90
C GLU A 104 -13.06 -2.30 -2.51
N SER A 105 -12.31 -2.53 -1.44
CA SER A 105 -12.77 -2.29 -0.07
C SER A 105 -13.13 -0.82 0.20
N THR A 106 -12.57 0.11 -0.57
CA THR A 106 -12.79 1.55 -0.39
C THR A 106 -14.06 2.02 -1.12
N ILE A 107 -14.59 1.24 -2.07
CA ILE A 107 -15.74 1.64 -2.89
C ILE A 107 -16.98 1.80 -2.02
N GLY A 108 -17.64 2.95 -2.12
CA GLY A 108 -18.82 3.30 -1.34
C GLY A 108 -18.51 3.86 0.06
N ASN A 109 -17.24 3.90 0.47
CA ASN A 109 -16.80 4.49 1.73
C ASN A 109 -16.25 5.91 1.53
N GLU A 110 -16.10 6.67 2.62
CA GLU A 110 -15.57 8.05 2.58
C GLU A 110 -14.16 8.12 1.98
N SER A 111 -13.38 7.06 2.15
CA SER A 111 -12.00 6.90 1.65
C SER A 111 -11.90 6.66 0.14
N GLN A 112 -13.00 6.37 -0.57
CA GLN A 112 -12.94 6.00 -1.99
C GLN A 112 -12.15 7.01 -2.83
N GLN A 113 -12.38 8.30 -2.58
CA GLN A 113 -11.73 9.39 -3.34
C GLN A 113 -10.23 9.46 -3.07
N ASP A 114 -9.79 9.12 -1.85
CA ASP A 114 -8.37 9.17 -1.47
C ASP A 114 -7.57 8.00 -2.07
N PHE A 115 -8.25 6.90 -2.37
CA PHE A 115 -7.66 5.73 -3.00
C PHE A 115 -7.76 5.74 -4.54
N GLU A 116 -8.67 6.55 -5.12
CA GLU A 116 -8.85 6.62 -6.56
C GLU A 116 -7.55 7.01 -7.28
N GLY A 117 -7.09 6.14 -8.20
CA GLY A 117 -5.87 6.37 -8.98
C GLY A 117 -4.56 6.19 -8.20
N LEU A 118 -4.60 5.89 -6.90
CA LEU A 118 -3.43 5.76 -6.03
C LEU A 118 -2.40 4.74 -6.57
N PHE A 119 -2.88 3.63 -7.11
CA PHE A 119 -2.05 2.57 -7.69
C PHE A 119 -2.08 2.54 -9.23
N SER A 120 -2.66 3.54 -9.91
CA SER A 120 -2.82 3.52 -11.38
C SER A 120 -1.49 3.47 -12.14
N ASP A 121 -0.44 4.01 -11.54
CA ASP A 121 0.91 4.03 -12.10
C ASP A 121 1.69 2.73 -11.84
N MET A 122 1.18 1.84 -10.99
CA MET A 122 1.73 0.50 -10.76
C MET A 122 1.18 -0.49 -11.80
N GLN A 123 1.62 -0.33 -13.05
CA GLN A 123 1.24 -1.26 -14.12
C GLN A 123 2.00 -2.59 -13.98
N LEU A 124 1.47 -3.52 -13.17
CA LEU A 124 2.11 -4.81 -12.85
C LEU A 124 2.12 -5.80 -14.04
N ASP A 125 1.35 -5.53 -15.09
CA ASP A 125 1.35 -6.27 -16.35
C ASP A 125 2.30 -5.67 -17.41
N SER A 126 2.90 -4.51 -17.13
CA SER A 126 3.71 -3.77 -18.09
C SER A 126 4.92 -4.55 -18.58
N THR A 127 5.13 -4.58 -19.90
CA THR A 127 6.35 -5.12 -20.50
C THR A 127 7.60 -4.33 -20.13
N LYS A 128 7.45 -3.10 -19.60
CA LYS A 128 8.55 -2.30 -19.04
C LYS A 128 9.05 -2.83 -17.69
N LEU A 129 8.18 -3.54 -16.95
CA LEU A 129 8.55 -4.23 -15.71
C LEU A 129 9.23 -5.57 -16.02
N GLY A 130 8.75 -6.27 -17.04
CA GLY A 130 9.29 -7.56 -17.49
C GLY A 130 8.42 -8.19 -18.56
N HIS A 131 9.04 -8.99 -19.44
CA HIS A 131 8.36 -9.57 -20.61
C HIS A 131 7.44 -10.73 -20.25
N THR A 132 7.76 -11.49 -19.20
CA THR A 132 6.93 -12.60 -18.70
C THR A 132 6.44 -12.34 -17.28
N VAL A 133 5.39 -13.04 -16.84
CA VAL A 133 4.92 -13.02 -15.45
C VAL A 133 6.09 -13.29 -14.50
N LYS A 134 6.90 -14.32 -14.81
CA LYS A 134 8.07 -14.69 -14.03
C LYS A 134 9.09 -13.55 -13.91
N ASP A 135 9.40 -12.85 -15.01
CA ASP A 135 10.34 -11.73 -14.98
C ASP A 135 9.83 -10.60 -14.08
N ARG A 136 8.53 -10.29 -14.18
CA ARG A 136 7.90 -9.25 -13.37
C ARG A 136 7.85 -9.64 -11.89
N SER A 137 7.51 -10.90 -11.59
CA SER A 137 7.58 -11.44 -10.22
C SER A 137 8.97 -11.29 -9.64
N VAL A 138 10.03 -11.63 -10.40
CA VAL A 138 11.43 -11.46 -9.95
C VAL A 138 11.76 -10.00 -9.63
N VAL A 139 11.29 -9.04 -10.43
CA VAL A 139 11.53 -7.61 -10.15
C VAL A 139 10.80 -7.17 -8.88
N MET A 140 9.51 -7.53 -8.73
CA MET A 140 8.73 -7.16 -7.56
C MET A 140 9.23 -7.84 -6.28
N SER A 141 9.66 -9.10 -6.35
CA SER A 141 10.29 -9.78 -5.20
C SER A 141 11.52 -9.04 -4.70
N LYS A 142 12.34 -8.47 -5.60
CA LYS A 142 13.50 -7.66 -5.20
C LYS A 142 13.08 -6.37 -4.49
N ILE A 143 12.01 -5.72 -4.96
CA ILE A 143 11.48 -4.51 -4.32
C ILE A 143 10.97 -4.85 -2.91
N ILE A 144 10.17 -5.91 -2.78
CA ILE A 144 9.63 -6.37 -1.48
C ILE A 144 10.77 -6.69 -0.51
N ALA A 145 11.75 -7.50 -0.93
CA ALA A 145 12.91 -7.83 -0.09
C ALA A 145 13.74 -6.58 0.29
N SER A 146 13.92 -5.64 -0.63
CA SER A 146 14.65 -4.40 -0.34
C SER A 146 13.90 -3.50 0.65
N LEU A 147 12.56 -3.49 0.63
CA LEU A 147 11.75 -2.72 1.58
C LEU A 147 11.77 -3.35 2.97
N ASP A 148 11.75 -4.69 3.05
CA ASP A 148 11.89 -5.41 4.32
C ASP A 148 13.22 -5.11 5.03
N GLU A 149 14.33 -5.04 4.28
CA GLU A 149 15.66 -4.70 4.80
C GLU A 149 15.76 -3.26 5.35
N ILE A 150 14.92 -2.32 4.90
CA ILE A 150 15.03 -0.91 5.28
C ILE A 150 14.62 -0.66 6.75
N ASN A 151 13.91 -1.60 7.38
CA ASN A 151 13.41 -1.49 8.75
C ASN A 151 12.87 -0.09 9.08
N PHE A 152 11.71 0.25 8.50
CA PHE A 152 11.05 1.54 8.68
C PHE A 152 10.66 1.88 10.13
N SER A 153 10.78 0.92 11.06
CA SER A 153 10.50 1.11 12.48
C SER A 153 11.65 1.76 13.27
N VAL A 154 12.84 1.90 12.67
CA VAL A 154 13.99 2.54 13.31
C VAL A 154 13.97 4.03 12.98
N GLU A 155 13.64 4.85 13.99
CA GLU A 155 13.54 6.32 13.92
C GLU A 155 14.85 7.06 13.51
N ASP A 156 15.92 6.35 13.14
CA ASP A 156 17.23 6.95 12.91
C ASP A 156 17.61 7.09 11.42
N THR A 157 17.68 8.36 11.01
CA THR A 157 18.68 8.97 10.10
C THR A 157 18.89 8.44 8.68
N LYS A 158 17.99 7.63 8.11
CA LYS A 158 17.85 7.43 6.64
C LYS A 158 16.56 8.03 6.05
N ILE A 159 15.94 8.91 6.84
CA ILE A 159 14.58 9.43 6.67
C ILE A 159 14.49 10.54 5.62
N ASP A 160 15.56 11.23 5.19
CA ASP A 160 15.35 12.45 4.38
C ASP A 160 14.72 12.20 2.99
N VAL A 161 15.08 11.14 2.26
CA VAL A 161 14.54 10.95 0.90
C VAL A 161 13.21 10.21 0.89
N LEU A 162 13.06 9.23 1.80
CA LEU A 162 11.82 8.45 1.94
C LEU A 162 10.79 9.18 2.81
N GLY A 163 11.24 9.94 3.81
CA GLY A 163 10.46 10.88 4.60
C GLY A 163 9.91 12.01 3.75
N ASN A 164 10.64 12.55 2.78
CA ASN A 164 10.07 13.51 1.81
C ASN A 164 9.01 12.86 0.90
N ALA A 165 9.18 11.59 0.51
CA ALA A 165 8.16 10.86 -0.23
C ALA A 165 6.93 10.55 0.66
N TYR A 166 7.16 10.23 1.93
CA TYR A 166 6.16 9.98 2.96
C TYR A 166 5.39 11.26 3.33
N GLU A 167 6.06 12.40 3.48
CA GLU A 167 5.47 13.73 3.68
C GLU A 167 4.75 14.22 2.42
N TYR A 168 5.24 13.89 1.22
CA TYR A 168 4.50 14.13 -0.01
C TYR A 168 3.21 13.31 -0.05
N LEU A 169 3.27 12.04 0.34
CA LEU A 169 2.08 11.17 0.43
C LEU A 169 1.11 11.66 1.50
N ILE A 170 1.56 11.90 2.74
CA ILE A 170 0.75 12.49 3.82
C ILE A 170 0.21 13.85 3.41
N GLY A 171 0.99 14.69 2.73
CA GLY A 171 0.56 15.98 2.21
C GLY A 171 -0.55 15.84 1.17
N GLN A 172 -0.53 14.82 0.32
CA GLN A 172 -1.63 14.49 -0.60
C GLN A 172 -2.87 13.99 0.17
N PHE A 173 -2.71 13.10 1.15
CA PHE A 173 -3.84 12.66 2.01
C PHE A 173 -4.45 13.81 2.81
N ALA A 174 -3.63 14.66 3.42
CA ALA A 174 -4.05 15.80 4.22
C ALA A 174 -4.59 16.98 3.39
N ALA A 175 -4.07 17.23 2.19
CA ALA A 175 -4.61 18.25 1.29
C ALA A 175 -5.96 17.85 0.71
N THR A 176 -6.20 16.55 0.51
CA THR A 176 -7.49 16.02 0.04
C THR A 176 -8.52 16.04 1.17
N ALA A 177 -8.12 15.69 2.41
CA ALA A 177 -8.96 15.85 3.60
C ALA A 177 -9.21 17.32 4.00
N GLY A 178 -8.22 18.21 3.82
CA GLY A 178 -8.26 19.61 4.25
C GLY A 178 -8.98 20.57 3.30
N LYS A 179 -9.12 20.24 2.01
CA LYS A 179 -9.83 21.10 1.04
C LYS A 179 -11.34 21.19 1.29
N LYS A 180 -11.96 20.23 1.98
CA LYS A 180 -13.40 20.27 2.28
C LYS A 180 -13.78 20.78 3.66
N ALA A 181 -12.85 20.94 4.60
CA ALA A 181 -13.12 21.69 5.83
C ALA A 181 -13.26 23.21 5.55
N GLY A 182 -12.69 23.71 4.44
CA GLY A 182 -12.74 25.12 4.03
C GLY A 182 -13.82 25.48 2.99
N GLU A 183 -14.53 24.50 2.41
CA GLU A 183 -15.58 24.73 1.41
C GLU A 183 -17.01 24.49 1.94
N PHE A 184 -17.19 24.34 3.25
CA PHE A 184 -18.47 24.67 3.88
C PHE A 184 -18.65 26.19 3.92
N TYR A 185 -19.05 26.70 2.76
CA TYR A 185 -19.46 28.07 2.51
C TYR A 185 -20.49 28.52 3.56
N THR A 186 -20.16 29.56 4.33
CA THR A 186 -21.17 30.41 4.98
C THR A 186 -21.28 31.68 4.15
N PRO A 187 -22.51 32.11 3.78
CA PRO A 187 -22.84 33.48 4.14
C PRO A 187 -24.31 33.62 4.57
N SER A 188 -24.43 34.26 5.74
CA SER A 188 -25.32 35.37 6.06
C SER A 188 -26.77 35.29 5.59
N GLY A 189 -27.67 35.12 6.57
CA GLY A 189 -29.10 35.29 6.37
C GLY A 189 -29.52 36.73 6.03
N PRO A 190 -30.81 36.92 5.73
CA PRO A 190 -31.53 38.16 6.00
C PRO A 190 -32.07 38.21 7.44
#